data_AF-A0A2V8TNC3-F1
#
_entry.id   AF-A0A2V8TNC3-F1
#
_cell.length_a   1.000
_cell.length_b   1.000
_cell.length_c   1.000
_cell.angle_alpha   90.00
_cell.angle_beta   90.00
_cell.angle_gamma   90.00
#
_symmetry.space_group_name_H-M   'P 1'
#
loop_
_entity.id
_entity.type
_entity.pdbx_description
1 polymer ?
#
loop_
_entity_poly.entity_id
_entity_poly.type
_entity_poly.pdbx_seq_one_letter_code
_entity_poly.pdbx_strand_id
1 'polypeptide(L)'
;MLFFQEANSDSLGPERRKIFLTTSIADQAKQIVVELINGPQEAGLLPTVPPQARLRGLYLDRVGTAYVDLSSEVSDLHPGGSDGEIATVYSLVDSLIYNLPEIKRVHFLVNGEERDTLKSHLDLRRDYQKDLSIVDMDRKGAR
;
A
#
# COMPACT_ATOMS: atom_id res chain seq x y z
N MET A 1 10.86 4.36 -1.32
CA MET A 1 10.36 3.65 -2.50
C MET A 1 8.88 3.43 -2.34
N LEU A 2 8.08 3.81 -3.32
CA LEU A 2 6.69 3.38 -3.43
C LEU A 2 6.64 2.25 -4.44
N PHE A 3 5.76 1.27 -4.23
CA PHE A 3 5.60 0.14 -5.13
C PHE A 3 4.23 0.19 -5.78
N PHE A 4 4.18 0.10 -7.11
CA PHE A 4 2.96 0.18 -7.92
C PHE A 4 2.91 -0.98 -8.90
N GLN A 5 1.75 -1.29 -9.47
CA GLN A 5 1.61 -2.38 -10.44
C GLN A 5 2.37 -2.04 -11.72
N GLU A 6 3.11 -2.98 -12.31
CA GLU A 6 3.65 -2.78 -13.65
C GLU A 6 2.58 -2.94 -14.74
N ALA A 7 2.67 -2.15 -15.80
CA ALA A 7 1.67 -2.19 -16.87
C ALA A 7 1.71 -3.47 -17.73
N ASN A 8 2.85 -4.18 -17.73
CA ASN A 8 3.11 -5.32 -18.63
C ASN A 8 3.38 -6.64 -17.87
N SER A 9 3.25 -6.65 -16.54
CA SER A 9 3.49 -7.82 -15.70
C SER A 9 2.57 -7.79 -14.48
N ASP A 10 2.44 -8.92 -13.80
CA ASP A 10 1.71 -9.02 -12.53
C ASP A 10 2.57 -8.57 -11.33
N SER A 11 3.80 -8.11 -11.57
CA SER A 11 4.74 -7.67 -10.55
C SER A 11 4.49 -6.22 -10.10
N LEU A 12 5.00 -5.91 -8.92
CA LEU A 12 5.12 -4.54 -8.44
C LEU A 12 6.45 -3.93 -8.90
N GLY A 13 6.41 -2.71 -9.43
CA GLY A 13 7.58 -1.92 -9.80
C GLY A 13 7.89 -0.83 -8.77
N PRO A 14 9.17 -0.60 -8.43
CA PRO A 14 9.59 0.50 -7.56
C PRO A 14 9.51 1.85 -8.27
N GLU A 15 9.06 2.86 -7.52
CA GLU A 15 9.09 4.28 -7.89
C GLU A 15 9.70 5.13 -6.76
N ARG A 16 10.61 6.04 -7.12
CA ARG A 16 11.19 6.98 -6.15
C ARG A 16 10.27 8.17 -5.94
N ARG A 17 9.54 8.18 -4.83
CA ARG A 17 8.76 9.35 -4.37
C ARG A 17 9.49 10.14 -3.29
N LYS A 18 9.36 11.47 -3.33
CA LYS A 18 9.77 12.34 -2.22
C LYS A 18 8.74 12.26 -1.10
N ILE A 19 9.17 11.87 0.10
CA ILE A 19 8.39 11.92 1.33
C ILE A 19 9.06 12.92 2.26
N PHE A 20 8.30 13.82 2.89
CA PHE A 20 8.87 14.79 3.80
C PHE A 20 9.20 14.14 5.13
N LEU A 21 10.39 14.41 5.64
CA LEU A 21 10.77 14.02 6.99
C LEU A 21 9.89 14.77 7.99
N THR A 22 9.28 14.02 8.90
CA THR A 22 8.49 14.55 10.00
C THR A 22 9.01 13.99 11.31
N THR A 23 8.62 14.62 12.43
CA THR A 23 8.97 14.17 13.78
C THR A 23 8.29 12.86 14.19
N SER A 24 7.27 12.41 13.46
CA SER A 24 6.44 11.27 13.80
C SER A 24 6.46 10.23 12.68
N ILE A 25 6.87 8.99 13.00
CA ILE A 25 6.81 7.86 12.06
C ILE A 25 5.39 7.67 11.50
N ALA A 26 4.36 7.85 12.33
CA ALA A 26 2.98 7.76 11.88
C ALA A 26 2.63 8.82 10.82
N ASP A 27 3.18 10.03 10.92
CA ASP A 27 2.92 11.08 9.93
C ASP A 27 3.71 10.87 8.63
N GLN A 28 4.90 10.25 8.68
CA GLN A 28 5.59 9.79 7.47
C GLN A 28 4.82 8.63 6.81
N ALA A 29 4.29 7.70 7.60
CA ALA A 29 3.47 6.59 7.11
C ALA A 29 2.20 7.09 6.42
N LYS A 30 1.52 8.09 6.99
CA LYS A 30 0.35 8.73 6.37
C LYS A 30 0.70 9.31 5.00
N GLN A 31 1.83 10.02 4.88
CA GLN A 31 2.28 10.56 3.60
C GLN A 31 2.51 9.46 2.58
N ILE A 32 3.17 8.35 2.95
CA ILE A 32 3.39 7.21 2.05
C ILE A 32 2.07 6.68 1.50
N VAL A 33 1.08 6.43 2.37
CA VAL A 33 -0.23 5.91 1.95
C VAL A 33 -0.98 6.91 1.06
N VAL A 34 -0.96 8.20 1.40
CA VAL A 34 -1.55 9.25 0.56
C VAL A 34 -0.90 9.30 -0.82
N GLU A 35 0.43 9.20 -0.88
CA GLU A 35 1.15 9.21 -2.15
C GLU A 35 0.92 7.94 -3.00
N LEU A 36 0.61 6.81 -2.37
CA LEU A 36 0.16 5.59 -3.06
C LEU A 36 -1.26 5.75 -3.63
N ILE A 37 -2.17 6.37 -2.87
CA ILE A 37 -3.53 6.70 -3.34
C ILE A 37 -3.47 7.68 -4.52
N ASN A 38 -2.54 8.63 -4.49
CA ASN A 38 -2.33 9.58 -5.60
C ASN A 38 -1.83 8.89 -6.89
N GLY A 39 -1.41 7.62 -6.81
CA GLY A 39 -0.95 6.83 -7.95
C GLY A 39 0.50 7.10 -8.36
N PRO A 40 1.02 6.32 -9.32
CA PRO A 40 2.39 6.47 -9.82
C PRO A 40 2.56 7.73 -10.66
N GLN A 41 3.80 8.22 -10.74
CA GLN A 41 4.24 9.34 -11.59
C GLN A 41 5.13 8.87 -12.75
N GLU A 42 5.70 7.68 -12.67
CA GLU A 42 6.52 7.10 -13.73
C GLU A 42 5.67 6.34 -14.76
N ALA A 43 6.04 6.47 -16.04
CA ALA A 43 5.40 5.70 -17.11
C ALA A 43 5.65 4.19 -16.93
N GLY A 44 4.67 3.39 -17.35
CA GLY A 44 4.71 1.93 -17.24
C GLY A 44 4.35 1.39 -15.85
N LEU A 45 3.93 2.25 -14.92
CA LEU A 45 3.29 1.85 -13.66
C LEU A 45 1.80 2.19 -13.68
N LEU A 46 1.01 1.40 -12.99
CA LEU A 46 -0.43 1.53 -12.82
C LEU A 46 -0.79 1.69 -11.34
N PRO A 47 -1.86 2.44 -11.02
CA PRO A 47 -2.31 2.59 -9.64
C PRO A 47 -2.76 1.24 -9.06
N THR A 48 -2.41 1.02 -7.79
CA THR A 48 -2.81 -0.16 -7.01
C THR A 48 -4.00 0.15 -6.11
N VAL A 49 -4.23 1.41 -5.76
CA VAL A 49 -5.35 1.84 -4.91
C VAL A 49 -6.33 2.67 -5.74
N PRO A 50 -7.65 2.49 -5.61
CA PRO A 50 -8.63 3.36 -6.25
C PRO A 50 -8.39 4.83 -5.85
N PRO A 51 -8.31 5.78 -6.80
CA PRO A 51 -7.96 7.18 -6.50
C PRO A 51 -9.02 7.92 -5.67
N GLN A 52 -10.22 7.36 -5.54
CA GLN A 52 -11.30 7.88 -4.69
C GLN A 52 -11.17 7.45 -3.23
N ALA A 53 -10.35 6.43 -2.94
CA ALA A 53 -10.09 5.98 -1.58
C ALA A 53 -9.40 7.08 -0.78
N ARG A 54 -9.63 7.09 0.53
CA ARG A 54 -9.06 8.07 1.46
C ARG A 54 -8.42 7.35 2.63
N LEU A 55 -7.27 7.85 3.06
CA LEU A 55 -6.73 7.49 4.36
C LEU A 55 -7.55 8.19 5.46
N ARG A 56 -8.30 7.42 6.23
CA ARG A 56 -9.08 7.91 7.37
C ARG A 56 -8.22 8.04 8.63
N GLY A 57 -7.28 7.13 8.81
CA GLY A 57 -6.38 7.12 9.96
C GLY A 57 -5.20 6.18 9.78
N LEU A 58 -4.12 6.46 10.51
CA LEU A 58 -2.99 5.55 10.63
C LEU A 58 -2.45 5.59 12.04
N TYR A 59 -2.38 4.42 12.68
CA TYR A 59 -1.96 4.26 14.06
C TYR A 59 -0.84 3.24 14.14
N LEU A 60 0.22 3.56 14.89
CA LEU A 60 1.33 2.64 15.13
C LEU A 60 1.30 2.20 16.59
N ASP A 61 1.20 0.89 16.84
CA ASP A 61 1.26 0.36 18.19
C ASP A 61 2.71 0.19 18.69
N ARG A 62 2.85 -0.20 19.96
CA ARG A 62 4.17 -0.34 20.61
C ARG A 62 4.99 -1.53 20.09
N VAL A 63 4.37 -2.48 19.39
CA VAL A 63 5.04 -3.67 18.87
C VAL A 63 5.33 -3.57 17.36
N GLY A 64 5.01 -2.42 16.76
CA GLY A 64 5.32 -2.09 15.36
C GLY A 64 4.23 -2.47 14.36
N THR A 65 2.99 -2.67 14.78
CA THR A 65 1.85 -2.86 13.87
C THR A 65 1.29 -1.50 13.46
N ALA A 66 1.29 -1.22 12.15
CA ALA A 66 0.60 -0.06 11.59
C ALA A 66 -0.82 -0.44 11.19
N TYR A 67 -1.82 0.14 11.85
CA TYR A 67 -3.23 0.04 11.47
C TYR A 67 -3.53 1.12 10.45
N VAL A 68 -3.85 0.72 9.22
CA VAL A 68 -4.16 1.61 8.10
C VAL A 68 -5.67 1.57 7.88
N ASP A 69 -6.35 2.64 8.29
CA ASP A 69 -7.80 2.79 8.12
C ASP A 69 -8.11 3.54 6.83
N LEU A 70 -8.76 2.86 5.89
CA LEU A 70 -9.14 3.37 4.59
C LEU A 70 -10.65 3.57 4.50
N SER A 71 -11.08 4.49 3.64
CA SER A 71 -12.51 4.65 3.32
C SER A 71 -13.03 3.48 2.47
N SER A 72 -14.36 3.28 2.45
CA SER A 72 -14.97 2.12 1.78
C SER A 72 -14.68 2.04 0.27
N GLU A 73 -14.36 3.15 -0.38
CA GLU A 73 -14.01 3.19 -1.80
C GLU A 73 -12.83 2.28 -2.16
N VAL A 74 -11.91 2.00 -1.21
CA VAL A 74 -10.82 1.04 -1.44
C VAL A 74 -11.33 -0.34 -1.81
N SER A 75 -12.53 -0.70 -1.33
CA SER A 75 -13.18 -1.98 -1.58
C SER A 75 -14.29 -1.83 -2.62
N ASP A 76 -15.16 -0.82 -2.49
CA ASP A 76 -16.33 -0.66 -3.34
C ASP A 76 -15.94 -0.45 -4.81
N LEU A 77 -14.88 0.33 -5.04
CA LEU A 77 -14.37 0.67 -6.37
C LEU A 77 -13.14 -0.16 -6.78
N HIS A 78 -12.75 -1.13 -5.97
CA HIS A 78 -11.65 -2.03 -6.33
C HIS A 78 -12.04 -2.85 -7.57
N PRO A 79 -11.16 -2.98 -8.58
CA PRO A 79 -11.46 -3.78 -9.77
C PRO A 79 -11.65 -5.27 -9.45
N GLY A 80 -11.12 -5.72 -8.30
CA GLY A 80 -11.15 -7.12 -7.87
C GLY A 80 -10.04 -7.94 -8.52
N GLY A 81 -10.23 -9.25 -8.56
CA GLY A 81 -9.22 -10.19 -9.03
C GLY A 81 -8.13 -10.46 -7.99
N SER A 82 -7.65 -11.70 -7.96
CA SER A 82 -6.67 -12.14 -6.96
C SER A 82 -5.38 -11.31 -7.03
N ASP A 83 -4.86 -11.10 -8.25
CA ASP A 83 -3.62 -10.35 -8.45
C ASP A 83 -3.79 -8.86 -8.11
N GLY A 84 -4.93 -8.27 -8.45
CA GLY A 84 -5.24 -6.87 -8.09
C GLY A 84 -5.35 -6.67 -6.57
N GLU A 85 -5.98 -7.59 -5.84
CA GLU A 85 -6.05 -7.52 -4.37
C GLU A 85 -4.67 -7.69 -3.73
N ILE A 86 -3.85 -8.63 -4.24
CA ILE A 86 -2.46 -8.84 -3.82
C ILE A 86 -1.62 -7.58 -4.07
N ALA A 87 -1.70 -7.02 -5.28
CA ALA A 87 -0.98 -5.81 -5.66
C ALA A 87 -1.33 -4.63 -4.74
N THR A 88 -2.61 -4.45 -4.42
CA THR A 88 -3.07 -3.40 -3.49
C THR A 88 -2.47 -3.56 -2.10
N VAL A 89 -2.57 -4.75 -1.53
CA VAL A 89 -2.08 -5.02 -0.17
C VAL A 89 -0.57 -4.88 -0.10
N TYR A 90 0.18 -5.53 -0.99
CA TYR A 90 1.64 -5.48 -0.93
C TYR A 90 2.23 -4.15 -1.37
N SER A 91 1.57 -3.41 -2.27
CA SER A 91 1.90 -2.01 -2.54
C SER A 91 1.90 -1.15 -1.27
N LEU A 92 0.87 -1.29 -0.43
CA LEU A 92 0.77 -0.58 0.85
C LEU A 92 1.77 -1.12 1.89
N VAL A 93 1.80 -2.44 2.09
CA VAL A 93 2.64 -3.11 3.10
C VAL A 93 4.11 -2.87 2.85
N ASP A 94 4.58 -3.16 1.63
CA ASP A 94 5.99 -3.11 1.30
C ASP A 94 6.47 -1.66 1.27
N SER A 95 5.67 -0.74 0.75
CA SER A 95 6.04 0.68 0.76
C SER A 95 6.16 1.21 2.19
N LEU A 96 5.23 0.86 3.09
CA LEU A 96 5.32 1.29 4.48
C LEU A 96 6.58 0.73 5.15
N ILE A 97 6.76 -0.60 5.12
CA ILE A 97 7.83 -1.27 5.87
C ILE A 97 9.22 -1.04 5.24
N TYR A 98 9.31 -0.88 3.92
CA TYR A 98 10.57 -0.56 3.25
C TYR A 98 11.10 0.82 3.66
N ASN A 99 10.22 1.81 3.78
CA ASN A 99 10.64 3.18 4.11
C ASN A 99 10.74 3.43 5.62
N LEU A 100 9.95 2.71 6.44
CA LEU A 100 9.84 2.92 7.88
C LEU A 100 10.07 1.59 8.61
N PRO A 101 11.34 1.23 8.89
CA PRO A 101 11.69 -0.05 9.51
C PRO A 101 11.06 -0.27 10.90
N GLU A 102 10.58 0.77 11.57
CA GLU A 102 9.82 0.70 12.81
C GLU A 102 8.48 -0.01 12.63
N ILE A 103 7.88 0.07 11.43
CA ILE A 103 6.70 -0.70 11.06
C ILE A 103 7.16 -2.12 10.72
N LYS A 104 6.67 -3.10 11.48
CA LYS A 104 7.00 -4.52 11.32
C LYS A 104 5.92 -5.29 10.57
N ARG A 105 4.68 -4.82 10.69
CA ARG A 105 3.51 -5.39 10.03
C ARG A 105 2.42 -4.34 9.84
N VAL A 106 1.51 -4.59 8.92
CA VAL A 106 0.40 -3.70 8.58
C VAL A 106 -0.92 -4.45 8.76
N HIS A 107 -1.86 -3.82 9.43
CA HIS A 107 -3.23 -4.28 9.58
C HIS A 107 -4.17 -3.32 8.85
N PHE A 108 -5.15 -3.84 8.13
CA PHE A 108 -6.07 -3.02 7.33
C PHE A 108 -7.42 -2.90 8.02
N LEU A 109 -7.92 -1.67 8.10
CA LEU A 109 -9.28 -1.36 8.51
C LEU A 109 -10.00 -0.68 7.35
N VAL A 110 -11.30 -0.94 7.22
CA VAL A 110 -12.17 -0.21 6.30
C VAL A 110 -13.25 0.46 7.12
N ASN A 111 -13.26 1.78 7.08
CA ASN A 111 -14.15 2.61 7.87
C ASN A 111 -14.04 2.45 9.40
N GLY A 112 -12.86 2.08 9.89
CA GLY A 112 -12.60 1.83 11.31
C GLY A 112 -12.96 0.42 11.77
N GLU A 113 -13.43 -0.45 10.88
CA GLU A 113 -13.81 -1.83 11.18
C GLU A 113 -12.91 -2.82 10.45
N GLU A 114 -12.73 -4.00 11.05
CA GLU A 114 -12.12 -5.14 10.37
C GLU A 114 -13.00 -5.58 9.20
N ARG A 115 -12.38 -6.07 8.14
CA ARG A 115 -13.06 -6.58 6.97
C ARG A 115 -12.47 -7.93 6.58
N ASP A 116 -13.30 -8.84 6.08
CA ASP A 116 -12.83 -10.15 5.62
C ASP A 116 -11.93 -10.01 4.39
N THR A 117 -12.34 -9.23 3.37
CA THR A 117 -11.59 -9.09 2.10
C THR A 117 -11.80 -7.72 1.47
N LEU A 118 -10.93 -7.29 0.53
CA LEU A 118 -11.21 -6.12 -0.31
C LEU A 118 -12.34 -6.42 -1.29
N LYS A 119 -12.33 -7.59 -1.94
CA LYS A 119 -13.44 -8.08 -2.78
C LYS A 119 -13.77 -9.54 -2.49
N SER A 120 -12.81 -10.46 -2.59
CA SER A 120 -13.10 -11.88 -2.39
C SER A 120 -11.91 -12.80 -2.14
N HIS A 121 -10.69 -12.41 -2.52
CA HIS A 121 -9.57 -13.36 -2.58
C HIS A 121 -8.61 -13.25 -1.41
N LEU A 122 -8.44 -12.06 -0.83
CA LEU A 122 -7.39 -11.81 0.14
C LEU A 122 -7.94 -11.49 1.53
N ASP A 123 -7.63 -12.34 2.52
CA ASP A 123 -8.09 -12.21 3.91
C ASP A 123 -7.45 -10.98 4.59
N LEU A 124 -8.21 -9.94 4.88
CA LEU A 124 -7.72 -8.71 5.51
C LEU A 124 -7.74 -8.74 7.05
N ARG A 125 -8.23 -9.81 7.69
CA ARG A 125 -8.28 -9.91 9.17
C ARG A 125 -6.93 -10.21 9.81
N ARG A 126 -5.91 -10.49 9.01
CA ARG A 126 -4.56 -10.79 9.46
C ARG A 126 -3.63 -9.61 9.22
N ASP A 127 -2.55 -9.59 9.99
CA ASP A 127 -1.46 -8.67 9.76
C ASP A 127 -0.58 -9.14 8.61
N TYR A 128 -0.15 -8.20 7.78
CA TYR A 128 0.73 -8.44 6.64
C TYR A 128 2.14 -7.97 6.95
N GLN A 129 3.13 -8.79 6.59
CA GLN A 129 4.55 -8.45 6.66
C GLN A 129 5.08 -8.18 5.26
N LYS A 130 6.21 -7.46 5.20
CA LYS A 130 6.87 -7.15 3.94
C LYS A 130 7.25 -8.43 3.19
N ASP A 131 6.88 -8.49 1.92
CA ASP A 131 7.25 -9.57 1.02
C ASP A 131 7.58 -9.00 -0.36
N LEU A 132 8.88 -8.77 -0.60
CA LEU A 132 9.36 -8.21 -1.85
C LEU A 132 9.48 -9.26 -2.98
N SER A 133 8.98 -10.49 -2.79
CA SER A 133 9.13 -11.57 -3.79
C SER A 133 8.41 -11.28 -5.11
N ILE A 134 7.39 -10.42 -5.08
CA ILE A 134 6.63 -9.99 -6.27
C ILE A 134 7.08 -8.62 -6.80
N VAL A 135 8.15 -8.05 -6.23
CA VAL A 135 8.66 -6.74 -6.64
C VAL A 135 9.79 -6.92 -7.64
N ASP A 136 9.66 -6.37 -8.84
CA ASP A 136 10.77 -6.23 -9.80
C ASP A 136 11.69 -5.10 -9.37
N MET A 137 12.64 -5.41 -8.48
CA MET A 137 13.64 -4.45 -7.99
C MET A 137 14.63 -4.02 -9.07
N ASP A 138 14.71 -4.74 -10.19
CA ASP A 138 15.60 -4.45 -11.32
C ASP A 138 14.92 -3.58 -12.39
N ARG A 139 13.62 -3.28 -12.24
CA ARG A 139 12.87 -2.35 -13.10
C ARG A 139 13.65 -1.05 -13.28
N LYS A 140 14.03 -0.76 -14.52
CA LYS A 140 14.59 0.53 -14.91
C LYS A 140 13.44 1.46 -15.25
N GLY A 141 13.22 2.49 -14.43
CA GLY A 141 12.20 3.51 -14.71
C GLY A 141 12.33 4.04 -16.14
N ALA A 142 11.20 4.22 -16.81
CA ALA A 142 11.17 4.88 -18.12
C ALA A 142 11.73 6.30 -17.96
N ARG A 143 12.77 6.62 -18.73
CA ARG A 143 13.39 7.95 -18.74
C ARG A 143 12.44 9.03 -19.24
#